data_AF-A0A9Q3F7I9-F1
#
_entry.id   AF-A0A9Q3F7I9-F1
#
_cell.length_a   1.000
_cell.length_b   1.000
_cell.length_c   1.000
_cell.angle_alpha   90.00
_cell.angle_beta   90.00
_cell.angle_gamma   90.00
#
_symmetry.space_group_name_H-M   'P 1'
#
loop_
_entity.id
_entity.type
_entity.pdbx_description
1 polymer ?
#
loop_
_entity_poly.entity_id
_entity_poly.type
_entity_poly.pdbx_seq_one_letter_code
_entity_poly.pdbx_strand_id
1 'polypeptide(L)' 'MRFLPCHKEETAMDTALLFWNNIISTCGVPKIIISDRDPKFTSEFLTNLYDMLGTKIEFYTDYHPKTDGLSERMIQTM' A
#
# COMPACT_ATOMS: atom_id res chain seq x y z
N MET A 1 -6.08 13.38 -0.88
CA MET A 1 -5.39 12.21 -0.31
C MET A 1 -6.37 11.51 0.62
N ARG A 2 -6.69 10.24 0.36
CA ARG A 2 -7.69 9.47 1.14
C ARG A 2 -6.92 8.47 2.00
N PHE A 3 -7.12 8.53 3.31
CA PHE A 3 -6.58 7.55 4.26
C PHE A 3 -7.62 6.48 4.51
N LEU A 4 -7.19 5.21 4.51
CA LEU A 4 -8.02 4.08 4.86
C LEU A 4 -7.49 3.53 6.19
N PRO A 5 -8.35 3.32 7.20
CA PRO A 5 -7.92 2.67 8.42
C PRO A 5 -7.44 1.26 8.08
N CYS A 6 -6.22 0.93 8.51
CA CYS A 6 -5.66 -0.41 8.41
C CYS A 6 -5.19 -0.82 9.82
N HIS A 7 -5.64 -1.98 10.29
CA HIS A 7 -5.29 -2.49 11.61
C HIS A 7 -3.98 -3.28 11.55
N LYS A 8 -3.19 -3.25 12.63
CA LYS A 8 -1.88 -3.94 12.69
C LYS A 8 -1.98 -5.46 12.53
N GLU A 9 -3.14 -6.05 12.81
CA GLU A 9 -3.42 -7.49 12.73
C GLU A 9 -3.99 -7.91 11.37
N GLU A 10 -4.18 -6.96 10.43
CA GLU A 10 -4.72 -7.31 9.12
C GLU A 10 -3.74 -8.11 8.29
N THR A 11 -4.25 -9.17 7.67
CA THR A 11 -3.47 -10.03 6.80
C THR A 11 -3.23 -9.37 5.44
N ALA A 12 -2.35 -9.97 4.63
CA ALA A 12 -2.17 -9.54 3.24
C ALA A 12 -3.48 -9.61 2.43
N MET A 13 -4.40 -10.52 2.77
CA MET A 13 -5.72 -10.62 2.12
C MET A 13 -6.64 -9.46 2.50
N ASP A 14 -6.71 -9.10 3.77
CA ASP A 14 -7.52 -7.97 4.23
C ASP A 14 -7.04 -6.66 3.56
N THR A 15 -5.73 -6.50 3.47
CA THR A 15 -5.09 -5.38 2.76
C THR A 15 -5.47 -5.37 1.27
N ALA A 16 -5.47 -6.54 0.62
CA ALA A 16 -5.88 -6.67 -0.78
C ALA A 16 -7.36 -6.30 -1.00
N LEU A 17 -8.24 -6.75 -0.10
CA LEU A 17 -9.68 -6.44 -0.14
C LEU A 17 -9.95 -4.95 0.05
N LEU A 18 -9.25 -4.33 1.01
CA LEU A 18 -9.33 -2.90 1.27
C LEU A 18 -8.87 -2.10 0.04
N PHE A 19 -7.76 -2.52 -0.57
CA PHE A 19 -7.23 -1.92 -1.80
C PHE A 19 -8.20 -2.05 -2.98
N TRP A 20 -8.76 -3.24 -3.18
CA TRP A 20 -9.71 -3.52 -4.26
C TRP A 20 -10.97 -2.64 -4.16
N ASN A 21 -11.61 -2.64 -2.98
CA ASN A 21 -12.86 -1.92 -2.77
C ASN A 21 -12.70 -0.41 -2.80
N ASN A 22 -11.58 0.12 -2.33
CA ASN A 22 -11.41 1.57 -2.18
C ASN A 22 -10.62 2.23 -3.30
N ILE A 23 -9.62 1.54 -3.86
CA ILE A 23 -8.76 2.11 -4.90
C ILE A 23 -9.21 1.63 -6.28
N ILE A 24 -9.24 0.32 -6.52
CA ILE A 24 -9.57 -0.20 -7.85
C ILE A 24 -11.01 0.16 -8.25
N SER A 25 -11.97 0.02 -7.34
CA SER A 25 -13.37 0.39 -7.65
C SER A 25 -13.60 1.88 -7.89
N THR A 26 -12.75 2.76 -7.36
CA THR A 26 -12.95 4.23 -7.45
C THR A 26 -12.11 4.87 -8.55
N CYS A 27 -10.89 4.38 -8.75
CA CYS A 27 -9.90 4.98 -9.66
C CYS A 27 -9.54 4.08 -10.85
N GLY A 28 -9.97 2.81 -10.84
CA GLY A 28 -9.46 1.79 -11.74
C GLY A 28 -8.13 1.18 -11.28
N VAL A 29 -7.60 0.26 -12.07
CA VAL A 29 -6.34 -0.43 -11.75
C VAL A 29 -5.15 0.53 -11.91
N PRO A 30 -4.39 0.80 -10.83
CA PRO A 30 -3.22 1.66 -10.93
C PRO A 30 -2.09 0.95 -11.70
N LYS A 31 -1.29 1.72 -12.43
CA LYS A 31 -0.13 1.17 -13.15
C LYS A 31 1.08 0.95 -12.25
N ILE A 32 1.22 1.78 -11.22
CA ILE A 32 2.35 1.76 -10.30
C ILE A 32 1.82 1.97 -8.88
N ILE A 33 2.27 1.12 -7.95
CA ILE A 33 2.07 1.27 -6.52
C ILE A 33 3.42 1.53 -5.89
N ILE A 34 3.48 2.59 -5.13
CA ILE A 34 4.62 3.04 -4.35
C ILE A 34 4.24 2.58 -2.93
N SER A 35 4.96 1.60 -2.36
CA SER A 35 4.74 1.09 -0.99
C SER A 35 6.04 0.94 -0.20
N ASP A 36 5.94 0.93 1.13
CA ASP A 36 7.07 0.60 2.00
C ASP A 36 7.33 -0.93 2.02
N ARG A 37 8.46 -1.37 2.57
CA ARG A 37 8.83 -2.81 2.68
C ARG A 37 8.10 -3.54 3.81
N ASP A 38 6.90 -3.09 4.18
CA ASP A 38 6.07 -3.82 5.14
C ASP A 38 5.80 -5.25 4.62
N PRO A 39 5.94 -6.27 5.48
CA PRO A 39 5.86 -7.68 5.09
C PRO A 39 4.53 -8.06 4.43
N LYS A 40 3.47 -7.28 4.61
CA LYS A 40 2.20 -7.46 3.92
C LYS A 40 2.36 -7.20 2.43
N PHE A 41 3.03 -6.10 2.05
CA PHE A 41 3.22 -5.72 0.64
C PHE A 41 4.34 -6.51 -0.04
N THR A 42 5.30 -7.05 0.72
CA THR A 42 6.30 -7.98 0.19
C THR A 42 5.83 -9.44 0.22
N SER A 43 4.61 -9.72 0.66
CA SER A 43 4.05 -11.07 0.64
C SER A 43 3.93 -11.58 -0.79
N GLU A 44 4.17 -12.88 -0.99
CA GLU A 44 4.01 -13.55 -2.28
C GLU A 44 2.59 -13.37 -2.82
N PHE A 45 1.59 -13.38 -1.94
CA PHE A 45 0.19 -13.20 -2.32
C PHE A 45 -0.07 -11.84 -2.97
N LEU A 46 0.33 -10.75 -2.31
CA LEU A 46 0.10 -9.40 -2.83
C LEU A 46 0.97 -9.11 -4.05
N THR A 47 2.20 -9.60 -4.07
CA THR A 47 3.09 -9.46 -5.23
C THR A 47 2.50 -10.13 -6.48
N ASN A 48 2.00 -11.37 -6.34
CA ASN A 48 1.34 -12.08 -7.44
C ASN A 48 0.02 -11.41 -7.86
N LEU A 49 -0.73 -10.84 -6.92
CA LEU A 49 -1.95 -10.10 -7.23
C LEU A 49 -1.64 -8.85 -8.06
N TYR A 50 -0.61 -8.09 -7.70
CA TYR A 50 -0.20 -6.91 -8.46
C TYR A 50 0.32 -7.27 -9.86
N ASP A 51 1.10 -8.35 -9.98
CA ASP A 51 1.56 -8.85 -11.28
C ASP A 51 0.39 -9.26 -12.19
N MET A 52 -0.59 -9.99 -11.66
CA MET A 52 -1.81 -10.37 -12.38
C MET A 52 -2.65 -9.15 -12.79
N LEU A 53 -2.62 -8.08 -12.01
CA LEU A 53 -3.27 -6.81 -12.34
C LEU A 53 -2.46 -5.94 -13.31
N GLY A 54 -1.25 -6.35 -13.70
CA GLY A 54 -0.34 -5.53 -14.50
C GLY A 54 0.13 -4.28 -13.77
N THR A 55 0.09 -4.30 -12.44
CA THR A 55 0.47 -3.20 -11.56
C THR A 55 1.90 -3.40 -11.10
N LYS A 56 2.78 -2.43 -11.36
CA LYS A 56 4.15 -2.47 -10.86
C LYS A 56 4.20 -2.01 -9.42
N ILE A 57 4.68 -2.84 -8.50
CA ILE A 57 4.98 -2.40 -7.13
C ILE A 57 6.45 -1.96 -7.03
N GLU A 58 6.68 -0.74 -6.52
CA GLU A 58 8.01 -0.22 -6.23
C GLU A 58 8.13 0.05 -4.73
N PHE A 59 9.17 -0.55 -4.13
CA PHE A 59 9.48 -0.38 -2.72
C PHE A 59 10.50 0.73 -2.55
N TYR A 60 10.20 1.72 -1.70
CA TYR A 60 11.24 2.65 -1.26
C TYR A 60 12.10 1.96 -0.22
N THR A 61 13.38 2.29 -0.25
CA THR A 61 14.30 1.92 0.81
C THR A 61 14.19 2.99 1.89
N ASP A 62 13.98 2.56 3.14
CA ASP A 62 14.05 3.35 4.37
C ASP A 62 14.78 4.69 4.19
N TYR A 63 14.08 5.77 4.50
CA TYR A 63 14.54 7.17 4.54
C TYR A 63 14.56 7.95 3.21
N HIS A 64 13.37 8.42 2.78
CA HIS A 64 13.23 9.60 1.92
C HIS A 64 12.63 10.77 2.73
N PRO A 65 13.45 11.66 3.34
CA PRO A 65 12.96 12.75 4.22
C PRO A 65 12.03 13.77 3.53
N LYS A 66 11.81 13.66 2.22
CA LYS A 66 10.92 14.52 1.44
C LYS A 66 9.51 13.94 1.26
N THR A 67 9.34 12.62 1.39
CA THR A 67 8.04 11.94 1.22
C THR A 67 7.59 11.28 2.52
N ASP A 68 8.53 10.75 3.31
CA ASP A 68 8.27 10.13 4.62
C ASP A 68 7.83 11.14 5.69
N GLY A 69 8.32 12.38 5.59
CA GLY A 69 7.94 13.44 6.53
C GLY A 69 6.45 13.80 6.52
N LEU A 70 5.67 13.38 5.52
CA LEU A 70 4.21 13.53 5.52
C LEU A 70 3.51 12.30 6.11
N SER A 71 3.96 11.08 5.78
CA SER A 71 3.39 9.85 6.36
C SER A 71 3.74 9.68 7.85
N GLU A 72 4.99 9.93 8.26
CA GLU A 72 5.44 9.84 9.65
C GLU A 72 4.80 10.91 10.53
N ARG A 73 4.73 12.17 10.07
CA ARG A 73 4.06 13.25 10.85
C ARG A 73 2.57 12.99 11.04
N MET A 74 1.94 12.26 10.13
CA MET A 74 0.53 11.88 10.24
C MET A 74 0.32 10.73 11.22
N ILE A 75 1.24 9.77 11.31
CA ILE A 75 1.20 8.69 12.31
C ILE A 75 1.44 9.23 13.73
N GLN A 76 2.23 10.29 13.88
CA GLN A 76 2.52 10.89 15.21
C GLN A 76 1.45 11.85 15.75
N THR A 77 0.45 12.25 14.96
CA THR A 77 -0.60 13.21 15.40
C THR A 77 -1.92 12.52 15.79
N MET A 78 -1.94 11.18 15.87
CA MET A 78 -3.10 10.40 16.33
C MET A 78 -2.95 9.94 17.78
#